data_AF-A0A7L4TSX4-F1
#
_entry.id   AF-A0A7L4TSX4-F1
#
_cell.length_a   1.000
_cell.length_b   1.000
_cell.length_c   1.000
_cell.angle_alpha   90.00
_cell.angle_beta   90.00
_cell.angle_gamma   90.00
#
_symmetry.space_group_name_H-M   'P 1'
#
loop_
_entity.id
_entity.type
_entity.pdbx_description
1 polymer ?
#
loop_
_entity_poly.entity_id
_entity_poly.type
_entity_poly.pdbx_seq_one_letter_code
_entity_poly.pdbx_strand_id
1 'polypeptide(L)'
;IGVGVSIALSMLRILVGFSLWYYIIPGYILAVILLFLSSNTFTAIAFDSGGVATGPMTVTFILAIAVGVATVTEGRDPLMDGFGMIALVALAPILSVLILGVLFERKGRESNET
;
A
#
# COMPACT_ATOMS: atom_id res chain seq x y z
N ILE A 1 -0.55 -10.62 5.66
CA ILE A 1 -1.95 -10.62 5.17
C ILE A 1 -2.23 -9.38 4.32
N GLY A 2 -2.09 -8.15 4.85
CA GLY A 2 -2.36 -6.92 4.08
C GLY A 2 -1.63 -6.81 2.73
N VAL A 3 -0.31 -7.04 2.71
CA VAL A 3 0.48 -7.07 1.45
C VAL A 3 -0.03 -8.11 0.46
N GLY A 4 -0.35 -9.33 0.92
CA GLY A 4 -0.87 -10.38 0.06
C GLY A 4 -2.22 -10.02 -0.58
N VAL A 5 -3.09 -9.34 0.18
CA VAL A 5 -4.36 -8.81 -0.33
C VAL A 5 -4.10 -7.71 -1.38
N SER A 6 -3.17 -6.79 -1.14
CA SER A 6 -2.80 -5.77 -2.13
C SER A 6 -2.24 -6.36 -3.42
N ILE A 7 -1.44 -7.42 -3.34
CA ILE A 7 -0.94 -8.14 -4.52
C ILE A 7 -2.09 -8.81 -5.27
N ALA A 8 -2.96 -9.52 -4.55
CA ALA A 8 -4.12 -10.18 -5.14
C ALA A 8 -5.06 -9.18 -5.84
N LEU A 9 -5.36 -8.05 -5.20
CA LEU A 9 -6.14 -6.96 -5.79
C LEU A 9 -5.45 -6.36 -7.01
N SER A 10 -4.14 -6.17 -6.95
CA SER A 10 -3.37 -5.67 -8.11
C SER A 10 -3.44 -6.63 -9.29
N MET A 11 -3.28 -7.94 -9.05
CA MET A 11 -3.36 -8.94 -10.12
C MET A 11 -4.78 -9.02 -10.70
N LEU A 12 -5.79 -9.04 -9.84
CA LEU A 12 -7.19 -9.04 -10.26
C LEU A 12 -7.51 -7.82 -11.13
N ARG A 13 -6.97 -6.64 -10.81
CA ARG A 13 -7.17 -5.43 -11.62
C ARG A 13 -6.58 -5.55 -13.03
N ILE A 14 -5.40 -6.18 -13.18
CA ILE A 14 -4.75 -6.34 -14.49
C ILE A 14 -5.63 -7.22 -15.38
N LEU A 15 -6.21 -8.29 -14.80
CA LEU A 15 -7.08 -9.23 -15.51
C LEU A 15 -8.45 -8.63 -15.88
N VAL A 16 -9.10 -7.94 -14.93
CA VAL A 16 -10.44 -7.36 -15.14
C VAL A 16 -10.38 -6.06 -15.92
N GLY A 17 -9.22 -5.40 -15.89
CA GLY A 17 -8.94 -4.23 -16.69
C GLY A 17 -9.26 -2.88 -16.04
N PHE A 18 -9.42 -2.84 -14.72
CA PHE A 18 -9.66 -1.58 -14.00
C PHE A 18 -8.41 -0.71 -13.90
N SER A 19 -8.62 0.61 -13.91
CA SER A 19 -7.55 1.60 -13.77
C SER A 19 -6.94 1.58 -12.37
N LEU A 20 -5.61 1.72 -12.30
CA LEU A 20 -4.83 1.78 -11.05
C LEU A 20 -5.29 2.90 -10.12
N TRP A 21 -5.67 4.03 -10.73
CA TRP A 21 -5.94 5.28 -10.04
C TRP A 21 -7.05 5.17 -9.01
N TYR A 22 -8.02 4.27 -9.22
CA TYR A 22 -9.09 4.00 -8.27
C TYR A 22 -8.63 3.45 -6.93
N TYR A 23 -7.44 2.86 -6.86
CA TYR A 23 -6.87 2.35 -5.61
C TYR A 23 -5.84 3.32 -5.03
N ILE A 24 -4.96 3.86 -5.89
CA ILE A 24 -3.87 4.74 -5.47
C ILE A 24 -4.40 6.05 -4.89
N ILE A 25 -5.33 6.72 -5.57
CA ILE A 25 -5.85 8.03 -5.13
C ILE A 25 -6.49 7.94 -3.73
N PRO A 26 -7.50 7.09 -3.50
CA PRO A 26 -8.09 7.01 -2.17
C PRO A 26 -7.12 6.47 -1.11
N GLY A 27 -6.22 5.56 -1.48
CA GLY A 27 -5.20 5.04 -0.56
C GLY A 27 -4.27 6.14 -0.05
N TYR A 28 -3.77 7.00 -0.94
CA TYR A 28 -2.90 8.12 -0.53
C TYR A 28 -3.66 9.24 0.18
N ILE A 29 -4.89 9.54 -0.23
CA ILE A 29 -5.73 10.50 0.52
C ILE A 29 -5.91 10.03 1.97
N LEU A 30 -6.22 8.73 2.15
CA LEU A 30 -6.36 8.15 3.48
C LEU A 30 -5.04 8.20 4.26
N ALA A 31 -3.91 7.89 3.62
CA ALA A 31 -2.60 7.96 4.25
C ALA A 31 -2.26 9.39 4.72
N VAL A 32 -2.53 10.40 3.89
CA VAL A 32 -2.33 11.82 4.23
C VAL A 32 -3.20 12.24 5.40
N ILE A 33 -4.47 11.84 5.42
CA ILE A 33 -5.36 12.11 6.55
C ILE A 33 -4.80 11.48 7.83
N LEU A 34 -4.44 10.20 7.78
CA LEU A 34 -3.91 9.49 8.95
C LEU A 34 -2.57 10.05 9.45
N LEU A 35 -1.73 10.55 8.54
CA LEU A 35 -0.50 11.26 8.87
C LEU A 35 -0.73 12.45 9.81
N PHE A 36 -1.76 13.25 9.57
CA PHE A 36 -2.10 14.37 10.44
C PHE A 36 -2.66 13.94 11.81
N LEU A 37 -3.16 12.70 11.91
CA LEU A 37 -3.76 12.15 13.13
C LEU A 37 -2.80 11.27 13.94
N SER A 38 -1.62 10.94 13.40
CA SER A 38 -0.68 9.99 13.99
C SER A 38 0.59 10.68 14.47
N SER A 39 1.20 10.17 15.54
CA SER A 39 2.47 10.69 16.04
C SER A 39 3.65 10.53 15.06
N ASN A 40 4.68 11.34 15.26
CA ASN A 40 5.92 11.28 14.45
C ASN A 40 6.59 9.90 14.48
N THR A 41 6.50 9.19 15.61
CA THR A 41 7.09 7.85 15.75
C THR A 41 6.38 6.82 14.87
N PHE A 42 5.05 6.79 14.90
CA PHE A 42 4.27 5.87 14.05
C PHE A 42 4.41 6.23 12.57
N THR A 43 4.48 7.52 12.25
CA THR A 43 4.78 7.99 10.90
C THR A 43 6.12 7.46 10.40
N ALA A 44 7.20 7.59 11.18
CA ALA A 44 8.51 7.06 10.79
C ALA A 44 8.50 5.55 10.55
N ILE A 45 7.86 4.79 11.45
CA ILE A 45 7.74 3.33 11.33
C ILE A 45 6.90 2.95 10.10
N ALA A 46 5.82 3.68 9.81
CA ALA A 46 4.96 3.42 8.67
C ALA A 46 5.72 3.53 7.36
N PHE A 47 6.51 4.58 7.18
CA PHE A 47 7.27 4.78 5.94
C PHE A 47 8.50 3.86 5.83
N ASP A 48 9.16 3.52 6.94
CA ASP A 48 10.25 2.53 6.93
C ASP A 48 9.73 1.13 6.57
N SER A 49 8.63 0.71 7.20
CA SER A 49 8.00 -0.59 6.91
C SER A 49 7.42 -0.68 5.48
N GLY A 50 6.93 0.43 4.93
CA GLY A 50 6.53 0.56 3.53
C GLY A 50 7.68 0.24 2.59
N GLY A 51 8.84 0.86 2.82
CA GLY A 51 10.05 0.64 2.02
C GLY A 51 10.53 -0.82 2.06
N VAL A 52 10.53 -1.45 3.24
CA VAL A 52 10.94 -2.85 3.42
C VAL A 52 9.99 -3.81 2.68
N ALA A 53 8.69 -3.57 2.72
CA ALA A 53 7.70 -4.39 2.01
C ALA A 53 7.84 -4.27 0.48
N THR A 54 8.16 -3.08 -0.02
CA THR A 54 8.52 -2.87 -1.43
C THR A 54 9.94 -3.29 -1.79
N GLY A 55 10.70 -3.83 -0.83
CA GLY A 55 12.10 -4.15 -1.02
C GLY A 55 12.33 -5.35 -1.97
N PRO A 56 13.32 -6.20 -1.69
CA PRO A 56 13.79 -7.19 -2.66
C PRO A 56 12.68 -8.12 -3.15
N MET A 57 11.74 -8.57 -2.30
CA MET A 57 10.70 -9.51 -2.75
C MET A 57 9.75 -8.89 -3.79
N THR A 58 9.24 -7.68 -3.53
CA THR A 58 8.25 -7.04 -4.41
C THR A 58 8.90 -6.59 -5.72
N VAL A 59 10.07 -5.96 -5.65
CA VAL A 59 10.75 -5.45 -6.85
C VAL A 59 11.39 -6.55 -7.68
N THR A 60 11.90 -7.65 -7.08
CA THR A 60 12.54 -8.72 -7.87
C THR A 60 11.56 -9.76 -8.39
N PHE A 61 10.58 -10.18 -7.57
CA PHE A 61 9.71 -11.30 -7.92
C PHE A 61 8.31 -10.85 -8.33
N ILE A 62 7.63 -10.07 -7.49
CA ILE A 62 6.24 -9.66 -7.74
C ILE A 62 6.16 -8.75 -8.98
N LEU A 63 7.09 -7.81 -9.12
CA LEU A 63 7.17 -6.93 -10.30
C LEU A 63 7.35 -7.72 -11.59
N ALA A 64 8.30 -8.66 -11.61
CA ALA A 64 8.55 -9.50 -12.78
C ALA A 64 7.29 -10.31 -13.17
N ILE A 65 6.58 -10.86 -12.17
CA ILE A 65 5.32 -11.58 -12.40
C ILE A 65 4.27 -10.65 -13.02
N ALA A 66 3.99 -9.49 -12.43
CA ALA A 66 2.91 -8.67 -12.97
C ALA A 66 3.25 -8.03 -14.31
N VAL A 67 4.52 -7.67 -14.55
CA VAL A 67 4.97 -7.23 -15.88
C VAL A 67 4.71 -8.36 -16.87
N GLY A 68 5.08 -9.61 -16.55
CA GLY A 68 4.84 -10.77 -17.40
C GLY A 68 3.34 -11.07 -17.63
N VAL A 69 2.48 -10.82 -16.64
CA VAL A 69 1.02 -10.94 -16.80
C VAL A 69 0.48 -9.81 -17.66
N ALA A 70 0.94 -8.57 -17.44
CA ALA A 70 0.51 -7.41 -18.20
C ALA A 70 0.95 -7.45 -19.67
N THR A 71 2.13 -8.02 -19.99
CA THR A 71 2.59 -8.16 -21.38
C THR A 71 1.72 -9.09 -22.22
N VAL A 72 1.11 -10.11 -21.61
CA VAL A 72 0.22 -11.06 -22.30
C VAL A 72 -1.26 -10.66 -22.23
N THR A 73 -1.57 -9.56 -21.56
CA THR A 73 -2.94 -9.05 -21.42
C THR A 73 -3.16 -7.89 -22.39
N GLU A 74 -4.10 -8.04 -23.34
CA GLU A 74 -4.38 -7.01 -24.34
C GLU A 74 -4.85 -5.69 -23.70
N GLY A 75 -4.38 -4.57 -24.25
CA GLY A 75 -4.74 -3.22 -23.78
C GLY A 75 -4.14 -2.82 -22.44
N ARG A 76 -3.13 -3.57 -21.94
CA ARG A 76 -2.37 -3.22 -20.73
C ARG A 76 -1.01 -2.67 -21.07
N ASP A 77 -0.53 -1.78 -20.20
CA ASP A 77 0.82 -1.24 -20.26
C ASP A 77 1.64 -1.90 -19.14
N PRO A 78 2.62 -2.76 -19.48
CA PRO A 78 3.40 -3.49 -18.48
C PRO A 78 4.19 -2.59 -17.54
N LEU A 79 4.58 -1.40 -18.00
CA LEU A 79 5.30 -0.44 -17.19
C LEU A 79 4.36 0.19 -16.16
N MET A 80 3.21 0.70 -16.61
CA MET A 80 2.21 1.32 -15.74
C MET A 80 1.59 0.33 -14.76
N ASP A 81 1.23 -0.87 -15.22
CA ASP A 81 0.60 -1.88 -14.38
C ASP A 81 1.60 -2.60 -13.47
N GLY A 82 2.80 -2.86 -13.97
CA GLY A 82 3.92 -3.40 -13.20
C GLY A 82 4.34 -2.45 -12.09
N PHE A 83 4.87 -1.27 -12.41
CA PHE A 83 5.30 -0.32 -11.37
C PHE A 83 4.14 0.16 -10.48
N GLY A 84 2.93 0.24 -11.05
CA GLY A 84 1.74 0.59 -10.30
C GLY A 84 1.39 -0.36 -9.16
N MET A 85 1.70 -1.65 -9.28
CA MET A 85 1.48 -2.60 -8.18
C MET A 85 2.40 -2.33 -6.98
N ILE A 86 3.62 -1.85 -7.23
CA ILE A 86 4.59 -1.56 -6.16
C ILE A 86 4.00 -0.53 -5.20
N ALA A 87 3.35 0.50 -5.74
CA ALA A 87 2.70 1.52 -4.94
C ALA A 87 1.54 0.96 -4.09
N LEU A 88 0.76 0.01 -4.63
CA LEU A 88 -0.31 -0.66 -3.86
C LEU A 88 0.24 -1.57 -2.75
N VAL A 89 1.36 -2.23 -3.01
CA VAL A 89 2.05 -3.04 -2.01
C VAL A 89 2.64 -2.16 -0.91
N ALA A 90 3.22 -1.00 -1.26
CA ALA A 90 3.76 -0.03 -0.31
C ALA A 90 2.69 0.54 0.62
N LEU A 91 1.50 0.83 0.07
CA LEU A 91 0.41 1.46 0.82
C LEU A 91 -0.13 0.57 1.95
N ALA A 92 -0.13 -0.76 1.79
CA ALA A 92 -0.68 -1.66 2.81
C ALA A 92 -0.03 -1.57 4.20
N PRO A 93 1.30 -1.71 4.35
CA PRO A 93 1.97 -1.55 5.64
C PRO A 93 1.89 -0.11 6.14
N ILE A 94 2.02 0.90 5.27
CA ILE A 94 1.92 2.32 5.65
C ILE A 94 0.57 2.57 6.33
N LEU A 95 -0.53 2.21 5.66
CA LEU A 95 -1.88 2.39 6.19
C LEU A 95 -2.09 1.59 7.48
N SER A 96 -1.62 0.34 7.53
CA SER A 96 -1.76 -0.51 8.71
C SER A 96 -1.08 0.11 9.95
N VAL A 97 0.15 0.62 9.79
CA VAL A 97 0.90 1.22 10.89
C VAL A 97 0.32 2.58 11.29
N LEU A 98 -0.06 3.42 10.32
CA LEU A 98 -0.68 4.71 10.62
C LEU A 98 -2.01 4.55 11.37
N ILE A 99 -2.87 3.61 10.94
CA ILE A 99 -4.12 3.28 11.64
C ILE A 99 -3.82 2.83 13.07
N LEU A 100 -2.83 1.96 13.26
CA LEU A 100 -2.42 1.51 14.58
C LEU A 100 -1.95 2.69 15.46
N GLY A 101 -1.19 3.62 14.89
CA GLY A 101 -0.74 4.82 15.59
C GLY A 101 -1.89 5.69 16.09
N VAL A 102 -2.89 5.94 15.23
CA VAL A 102 -4.09 6.71 15.60
C VAL A 102 -4.87 6.02 16.72
N LEU A 103 -5.00 4.69 16.67
CA LEU A 103 -5.70 3.92 17.70
C LEU A 103 -4.97 3.96 19.04
N PHE A 104 -3.64 3.84 19.04
CA PHE A 104 -2.82 3.91 20.25
C PHE A 104 -2.85 5.30 20.89
N GLU A 105 -2.77 6.35 20.08
CA GLU A 105 -2.78 7.73 20.56
C GLU A 105 -4.12 8.13 21.19
N ARG A 106 -5.24 7.67 20.60
CA ARG A 106 -6.57 7.81 21.21
C ARG A 106 -6.69 7.10 22.55
N LYS A 107 -6.23 5.84 22.62
CA LYS A 107 -6.28 5.04 23.86
C LYS A 107 -5.39 5.62 24.97
N GLY A 108 -4.21 6.12 24.62
CA GLY A 108 -3.31 6.79 25.58
C GLY A 108 -3.90 8.06 26.17
N ARG A 109 -4.75 8.77 25.40
CA ARG A 109 -5.43 9.99 25.83
C ARG A 109 -6.62 9.69 26.76
N GLU A 110 -7.44 8.69 26.43
CA GLU A 110 -8.54 8.22 27.29
C GLU A 110 -8.05 7.73 28.66
N SER A 111 -6.89 7.04 28.72
CA SER A 111 -6.35 6.50 29.97
C SER A 111 -5.71 7.55 30.89
N ASN A 112 -5.45 8.76 30.40
CA ASN A 112 -4.90 9.88 31.18
C ASN A 112 -6.00 10.80 31.74
N GLU A 113 -7.26 10.61 31.31
CA GLU A 113 -8.43 11.40 31.73
C GLU A 113 -9.25 10.70 32.84
N THR A 114 -8.91 9.46 33.21
CA THR A 114 -9.49 8.68 34.33
C THR A 114 -8.56 8.60 35.53
#